data_AF-A0A0C4EYZ3-F1
#
_entry.id   AF-A0A0C4EYZ3-F1
#
_cell.length_a   1.000
_cell.length_b   1.000
_cell.length_c   1.000
_cell.angle_alpha   90.00
_cell.angle_beta   90.00
_cell.angle_gamma   90.00
#
_symmetry.space_group_name_H-M   'P 1'
#
loop_
_entity.id
_entity.type
_entity.pdbx_description
1 polymer ?
#
loop_
_entity_poly.entity_id
_entity_poly.type
_entity_poly.pdbx_seq_one_letter_code
_entity_poly.pdbx_strand_id
1 'polypeptide(L)'
;LPGLYRLQTGPKFIQICKETNCEKPHNIERDVPTRWNSTFKQLKSIVRCEEAMFSWQWNKQFGTPRNNHIHHEDLDLTRHLVQILELFYKFKLQILTTASAQVAEVVVLIDQITASLSTVIANNDDDYPPALQNACRAGLCITNKYYSLTDCSPIYRIAMG
;
A
#
# COMPACT_ATOMS: atom_id res chain seq x y z
N LEU A 1 8.65 9.00 12.49
CA LEU A 1 8.53 7.52 12.36
C LEU A 1 9.72 6.65 12.88
N PRO A 2 10.87 7.14 13.42
CA PRO A 2 11.94 6.27 13.93
C PRO A 2 11.53 5.24 15.01
N GLY A 3 10.45 5.55 15.76
CA GLY A 3 9.96 4.71 16.85
C GLY A 3 9.32 3.39 16.41
N LEU A 4 8.55 3.40 15.31
CA LEU A 4 7.83 2.21 14.80
C LEU A 4 8.79 1.10 14.34
N TYR A 5 9.96 1.47 13.80
CA TYR A 5 10.95 0.51 13.29
C TYR A 5 11.56 -0.38 14.38
N ARG A 6 11.59 0.07 15.64
CA ARG A 6 12.13 -0.72 16.77
C ARG A 6 11.08 -1.68 17.35
N LEU A 7 9.79 -1.46 17.07
CA LEU A 7 8.67 -2.24 17.62
C LEU A 7 8.44 -3.54 16.83
N GLN A 8 8.67 -3.52 15.52
CA GLN A 8 8.21 -4.54 14.57
C GLN A 8 8.90 -5.92 14.68
N THR A 9 10.02 -6.04 15.40
CA THR A 9 10.83 -7.27 15.43
C THR A 9 11.32 -7.66 16.82
N GLY A 10 10.84 -7.01 17.88
CA GLY A 10 11.25 -7.32 19.25
C GLY A 10 10.58 -8.60 19.78
N PRO A 11 11.28 -9.44 20.58
CA PRO A 11 10.71 -10.66 21.15
C PRO A 11 9.44 -10.40 21.97
N LYS A 12 9.32 -9.22 22.58
CA LYS A 12 8.13 -8.79 23.32
C LYS A 12 6.93 -8.51 22.42
N PHE A 13 7.13 -7.85 21.28
CA PHE A 13 6.04 -7.59 20.35
C PHE A 13 5.51 -8.88 19.71
N ILE A 14 6.41 -9.82 19.43
CA ILE A 14 6.06 -11.17 18.99
C ILE A 14 5.17 -11.87 20.02
N GLN A 15 5.47 -11.73 21.31
CA GLN A 15 4.66 -12.31 22.37
C GLN A 15 3.25 -11.70 22.39
N ILE A 16 3.13 -10.37 22.33
CA ILE A 16 1.83 -9.70 22.25
C ILE A 16 1.04 -10.19 21.03
N CYS A 17 1.69 -10.29 19.87
CA CYS A 17 1.04 -10.82 18.66
C CYS A 17 0.49 -12.25 18.86
N LYS A 18 1.20 -13.11 19.60
CA LYS A 18 0.70 -14.46 19.93
C LYS A 18 -0.50 -14.39 20.88
N GLU A 19 -0.45 -13.51 21.88
CA GLU A 19 -1.53 -13.30 22.85
C GLU A 19 -2.81 -12.74 22.18
N THR A 20 -2.65 -11.90 21.15
CA THR A 20 -3.76 -11.37 20.35
C THR A 20 -4.12 -12.23 19.14
N ASN A 21 -3.64 -13.48 19.06
CA ASN A 21 -3.90 -14.41 17.95
C ASN A 21 -3.58 -13.87 16.54
N CYS A 22 -2.57 -13.01 16.39
CA CYS A 22 -2.12 -12.54 15.09
C CYS A 22 -1.41 -13.67 14.32
N GLU A 23 -1.92 -14.01 13.13
CA GLU A 23 -1.46 -15.15 12.32
C GLU A 23 0.03 -15.16 11.95
N LYS A 24 0.66 -13.97 11.79
CA LYS A 24 2.08 -13.86 11.40
C LYS A 24 2.82 -12.79 12.22
N PRO A 25 3.17 -13.09 13.50
CA PRO A 25 3.79 -12.16 14.46
C PRO A 25 5.13 -11.57 14.01
N HIS A 26 5.91 -12.34 13.27
CA HIS A 26 7.33 -12.08 12.99
C HIS A 26 7.57 -11.26 11.71
N ASN A 27 6.51 -10.77 11.06
CA ASN A 27 6.58 -10.40 9.65
C ASN A 27 5.92 -9.05 9.33
N ILE A 28 6.09 -8.04 10.18
CA ILE A 28 5.82 -6.67 9.75
C ILE A 28 6.99 -6.25 8.84
N GLU A 29 6.72 -6.20 7.53
CA GLU A 29 7.75 -5.83 6.56
C GLU A 29 8.17 -4.37 6.79
N ARG A 30 9.47 -4.12 6.65
CA ARG A 30 9.99 -2.76 6.67
C ARG A 30 9.71 -2.09 5.34
N ASP A 31 9.25 -0.86 5.40
CA ASP A 31 9.24 0.03 4.25
C ASP A 31 10.68 0.40 3.86
N VAL A 32 11.00 0.19 2.59
CA VAL A 32 12.34 0.32 2.02
C VAL A 32 12.19 1.09 0.70
N PRO A 33 12.70 2.33 0.62
CA PRO A 33 12.47 3.21 -0.55
C PRO A 33 12.84 2.60 -1.90
N THR A 34 13.89 1.78 -1.94
CA THR A 34 14.35 1.11 -3.18
C THR A 34 13.50 -0.09 -3.57
N ARG A 35 12.63 -0.57 -2.69
CA ARG A 35 11.74 -1.70 -2.94
C ARG A 35 10.34 -1.17 -3.12
N TRP A 36 9.94 -1.00 -4.37
CA TRP A 36 8.68 -0.41 -4.83
C TRP A 36 7.39 -0.94 -4.13
N ASN A 37 7.44 -2.11 -3.52
CA ASN A 37 6.32 -2.82 -2.90
C ASN A 37 6.29 -2.81 -1.38
N SER A 38 7.33 -2.26 -0.77
CA SER A 38 7.58 -2.39 0.65
C SER A 38 6.55 -1.65 1.49
N THR A 39 6.10 -0.46 1.05
CA THR A 39 5.03 0.30 1.70
C THR A 39 3.73 -0.50 1.77
N PHE A 40 3.27 -1.06 0.66
CA PHE A 40 2.06 -1.91 0.62
C PHE A 40 2.15 -3.07 1.61
N LYS A 41 3.28 -3.79 1.60
CA LYS A 41 3.51 -4.95 2.47
C LYS A 41 3.58 -4.56 3.94
N GLN A 42 4.19 -3.42 4.24
CA GLN A 42 4.24 -2.88 5.59
C GLN A 42 2.83 -2.56 6.08
N LEU A 43 2.05 -1.76 5.33
CA LEU A 43 0.70 -1.36 5.71
C LEU A 43 -0.23 -2.57 5.87
N LYS A 44 -0.16 -3.53 4.94
CA LYS A 44 -0.93 -4.79 5.02
C LYS A 44 -0.58 -5.59 6.28
N SER A 45 0.69 -5.62 6.68
CA SER A 45 1.10 -6.26 7.93
C SER A 45 0.69 -5.46 9.17
N ILE A 46 0.66 -4.12 9.12
CA ILE A 46 0.18 -3.28 10.22
C ILE A 46 -1.30 -3.55 10.48
N VAL A 47 -2.13 -3.54 9.42
CA VAL A 47 -3.57 -3.86 9.52
C VAL A 47 -3.79 -5.27 10.08
N ARG A 48 -3.01 -6.26 9.62
CA ARG A 48 -3.09 -7.64 10.15
C ARG A 48 -2.76 -7.70 11.65
N CYS A 49 -1.84 -6.86 12.12
CA CYS A 49 -1.36 -6.86 13.51
C CYS A 49 -2.04 -5.79 14.38
N GLU A 50 -3.22 -5.30 13.99
CA GLU A 50 -3.92 -4.19 14.64
C GLU A 50 -4.04 -4.34 16.16
N GLU A 51 -4.64 -5.45 16.63
CA GLU A 51 -4.85 -5.70 18.06
C GLU A 51 -3.54 -5.73 18.85
N ALA A 52 -2.51 -6.33 18.24
CA ALA A 52 -1.17 -6.35 18.81
C ALA A 52 -0.55 -4.95 18.87
N MET A 53 -0.83 -4.10 17.88
CA MET A 53 -0.34 -2.73 17.82
C MET A 53 -0.98 -1.84 18.87
N PHE A 54 -2.30 -1.95 19.05
CA PHE A 54 -3.01 -1.29 20.14
C PHE A 54 -2.47 -1.76 21.50
N SER A 55 -2.37 -3.07 21.72
CA SER A 55 -1.84 -3.62 22.98
C SER A 55 -0.39 -3.15 23.25
N TRP A 56 0.43 -3.07 22.20
CA TRP A 56 1.81 -2.62 22.31
C TRP A 56 1.94 -1.13 22.71
N GLN A 57 1.16 -0.23 22.09
CA GLN A 57 1.30 1.22 22.37
C GLN A 57 0.89 1.59 23.81
N TRP A 58 0.01 0.81 24.44
CA TRP A 58 -0.37 0.97 25.84
C TRP A 58 0.64 0.37 26.83
N ASN A 59 1.68 -0.31 26.35
CA ASN A 59 2.71 -0.87 27.21
C ASN A 59 3.53 0.25 27.88
N LYS A 60 3.47 0.36 29.21
CA LYS A 60 4.13 1.44 29.98
C LYS A 60 5.66 1.45 29.86
N GLN A 61 6.27 0.33 29.48
CA GLN A 61 7.73 0.16 29.47
C GLN A 61 8.34 0.25 28.07
N PHE A 62 7.61 -0.18 27.03
CA PHE A 62 8.11 -0.26 25.66
C PHE A 62 7.20 0.36 24.59
N GLY A 63 6.03 0.87 25.01
CA GLY A 63 5.04 1.50 24.13
C GLY A 63 5.55 2.81 23.54
N THR A 64 4.78 3.34 22.60
CA THR A 64 5.07 4.63 21.97
C THR A 64 4.61 5.79 22.86
N PRO A 65 5.27 6.96 22.79
CA PRO A 65 4.75 8.20 23.37
C PRO A 65 3.32 8.47 22.89
N ARG A 66 2.45 8.98 23.77
CA ARG A 66 1.01 9.20 23.49
C ARG A 66 0.73 10.03 22.24
N ASN A 67 1.59 11.02 21.94
CA ASN A 67 1.48 11.84 20.74
C ASN A 67 1.76 11.10 19.43
N ASN A 68 2.24 9.85 19.50
CA ASN A 68 2.51 8.97 18.38
C ASN A 68 1.63 7.71 18.43
N HIS A 69 0.55 7.74 19.21
CA HIS A 69 -0.41 6.64 19.23
C HIS A 69 -1.16 6.59 17.91
N ILE A 70 -1.39 5.38 17.44
CA ILE A 70 -2.19 5.11 16.26
C ILE A 70 -3.63 4.95 16.75
N HIS A 71 -4.56 5.63 16.09
CA HIS A 71 -5.99 5.55 16.36
C HIS A 71 -6.69 4.64 15.37
N HIS A 72 -7.93 4.23 15.69
CA HIS A 72 -8.73 3.41 14.76
C HIS A 72 -8.93 4.11 13.42
N GLU A 73 -9.13 5.43 13.41
CA GLU A 73 -9.27 6.25 12.20
C GLU A 73 -8.03 6.16 11.29
N ASP A 74 -6.83 6.12 11.87
CA ASP A 74 -5.58 5.94 11.11
C ASP A 74 -5.54 4.56 10.44
N LEU A 75 -6.04 3.53 11.13
CA LEU A 75 -6.11 2.18 10.59
C LEU A 75 -7.22 2.02 9.55
N ASP A 76 -8.35 2.71 9.70
CA ASP A 76 -9.41 2.76 8.69
C ASP A 76 -8.88 3.39 7.39
N LEU A 77 -8.19 4.52 7.49
CA LEU A 77 -7.51 5.11 6.34
C LEU A 77 -6.45 4.17 5.76
N THR A 78 -5.69 3.47 6.61
CA THR A 78 -4.70 2.48 6.17
C THR A 78 -5.34 1.31 5.43
N ARG A 79 -6.50 0.81 5.88
CA ARG A 79 -7.24 -0.26 5.19
C ARG A 79 -7.67 0.17 3.80
N HIS A 80 -8.22 1.38 3.67
CA HIS A 80 -8.56 1.94 2.37
C HIS A 80 -7.34 2.07 1.46
N LEU A 81 -6.21 2.55 1.99
CA LEU A 81 -4.97 2.65 1.23
C LEU A 81 -4.43 1.27 0.80
N VAL A 82 -4.51 0.26 1.66
CA VAL A 82 -4.12 -1.12 1.35
C VAL A 82 -4.95 -1.69 0.21
N GLN A 83 -6.26 -1.42 0.15
CA GLN A 83 -7.12 -1.86 -0.95
C GLN A 83 -6.64 -1.29 -2.29
N ILE A 84 -6.33 0.01 -2.33
CA ILE A 84 -5.81 0.67 -3.55
C ILE A 84 -4.44 0.12 -3.93
N LEU A 85 -3.51 0.02 -2.98
CA LEU A 85 -2.16 -0.50 -3.24
C LEU A 85 -2.15 -1.98 -3.66
N GLU A 86 -3.12 -2.77 -3.20
CA GLU A 86 -3.24 -4.18 -3.59
C GLU A 86 -3.51 -4.35 -5.09
N LEU A 87 -4.24 -3.40 -5.70
CA LEU A 87 -4.46 -3.38 -7.14
C LEU A 87 -3.12 -3.30 -7.91
N PHE A 88 -2.27 -2.34 -7.55
CA PHE A 88 -0.93 -2.18 -8.14
C PHE A 88 -0.06 -3.42 -7.91
N TYR A 89 -0.15 -4.02 -6.72
CA TYR A 89 0.54 -5.26 -6.41
C TYR A 89 0.14 -6.41 -7.35
N LYS A 90 -1.17 -6.56 -7.60
CA LYS A 90 -1.71 -7.60 -8.49
C LYS A 90 -1.26 -7.39 -9.94
N PHE A 91 -1.32 -6.16 -10.46
CA PHE A 91 -0.84 -5.87 -11.81
C PHE A 91 0.63 -6.20 -12.01
N LYS A 92 1.47 -5.80 -11.05
CA LYS A 92 2.89 -6.13 -11.15
C LYS A 92 3.14 -7.63 -11.08
N LEU A 93 2.40 -8.36 -10.23
CA LEU A 93 2.51 -9.81 -10.19
C LEU A 93 2.18 -10.41 -11.56
N GLN A 94 1.08 -9.98 -12.18
CA GLN A 94 0.69 -10.41 -13.53
C GLN A 94 1.82 -10.17 -14.54
N ILE A 95 2.38 -8.95 -14.63
CA ILE A 95 3.48 -8.64 -15.56
C ILE A 95 4.67 -9.58 -15.31
N LEU A 96 5.09 -9.75 -14.06
CA LEU A 96 6.27 -10.56 -13.73
C LEU A 96 6.08 -12.05 -14.00
N THR A 97 4.87 -12.57 -13.88
CA THR A 97 4.59 -13.98 -14.10
C THR A 97 4.24 -14.30 -15.54
N THR A 98 3.97 -13.29 -16.36
CA THR A 98 3.61 -13.48 -17.77
C THR A 98 4.85 -13.86 -18.56
N ALA A 99 4.85 -15.06 -19.14
CA ALA A 99 5.98 -15.62 -19.88
C ALA A 99 6.33 -14.82 -21.15
N SER A 100 5.41 -13.97 -21.63
CA SER A 100 5.58 -13.12 -22.81
C SER A 100 4.95 -11.75 -22.57
N ALA A 101 5.37 -11.05 -21.50
CA ALA A 101 4.87 -9.70 -21.25
C ALA A 101 5.21 -8.78 -22.44
N GLN A 102 4.20 -8.29 -23.16
CA GLN A 102 4.39 -7.43 -24.31
C GLN A 102 4.30 -5.95 -23.91
N VAL A 103 4.99 -5.08 -24.65
CA VAL A 103 4.93 -3.63 -24.43
C VAL A 103 3.50 -3.10 -24.59
N ALA A 104 2.67 -3.70 -25.45
CA ALA A 104 1.26 -3.35 -25.61
C ALA A 104 0.41 -3.66 -24.37
N GLU A 105 0.74 -4.70 -23.61
CA GLU A 105 0.00 -5.05 -22.38
C GLU A 105 0.16 -4.00 -21.28
N VAL A 106 1.26 -3.24 -21.30
CA VAL A 106 1.50 -2.16 -20.34
C VAL A 106 0.43 -1.08 -20.42
N VAL A 107 -0.13 -0.81 -21.60
CA VAL A 107 -1.18 0.20 -21.83
C VAL A 107 -2.47 -0.21 -21.15
N VAL A 108 -2.88 -1.46 -21.40
CA VAL A 108 -4.10 -2.04 -20.82
C VAL A 108 -4.01 -1.97 -19.30
N LEU A 109 -2.83 -2.21 -18.74
CA LEU A 109 -2.59 -2.09 -17.30
C LEU A 109 -2.65 -0.63 -16.82
N ILE A 110 -2.07 0.31 -17.55
CA ILE A 110 -2.17 1.74 -17.20
C ILE A 110 -3.64 2.20 -17.27
N ASP A 111 -4.40 1.77 -18.27
CA ASP A 111 -5.83 2.11 -18.40
C ASP A 111 -6.64 1.52 -17.24
N GLN A 112 -6.37 0.27 -16.85
CA GLN A 112 -7.03 -0.36 -15.70
C GLN A 112 -6.68 0.35 -14.37
N ILE A 113 -5.42 0.76 -14.19
CA ILE A 113 -4.99 1.57 -13.04
C ILE A 113 -5.74 2.91 -13.04
N THR A 114 -5.74 3.61 -14.17
CA THR A 114 -6.36 4.93 -14.36
C THR A 114 -7.86 4.87 -14.10
N ALA A 115 -8.54 3.85 -14.62
CA ALA A 115 -9.96 3.60 -14.38
C ALA A 115 -10.23 3.36 -12.89
N SER A 116 -9.44 2.51 -12.24
CA SER A 116 -9.61 2.18 -10.82
C SER A 116 -9.41 3.40 -9.92
N LEU A 117 -8.38 4.22 -10.18
CA LEU A 117 -8.18 5.48 -9.46
C LEU A 117 -9.34 6.44 -9.71
N SER A 118 -9.85 6.53 -10.94
CA SER A 118 -10.98 7.39 -11.29
C SER A 118 -12.26 6.97 -10.57
N THR A 119 -12.53 5.67 -10.43
CA THR A 119 -13.66 5.17 -9.65
C THR A 119 -13.62 5.64 -8.20
N VAL A 120 -12.44 5.59 -7.57
CA VAL A 120 -12.26 6.07 -6.18
C VAL A 120 -12.44 7.58 -6.08
N ILE A 121 -11.96 8.33 -7.06
CA ILE A 121 -12.08 9.80 -7.11
C ILE A 121 -13.53 10.24 -7.32
N ALA A 122 -14.30 9.51 -8.13
CA ALA A 122 -15.68 9.82 -8.49
C ALA A 122 -16.70 9.32 -7.47
N ASN A 123 -16.26 8.58 -6.44
CA ASN A 123 -17.15 8.04 -5.42
C ASN A 123 -17.78 9.21 -4.62
N ASN A 124 -19.09 9.41 -4.85
CA ASN A 124 -19.91 10.43 -4.20
C ASN A 124 -20.70 9.88 -3.01
N ASP A 125 -20.63 8.58 -2.75
CA ASP A 125 -21.42 7.87 -1.74
C ASP A 125 -20.71 7.81 -0.37
N ASP A 126 -19.73 8.70 -0.15
CA ASP A 126 -18.89 8.78 1.05
C ASP A 126 -18.11 7.50 1.42
N ASP A 127 -18.05 6.49 0.54
CA ASP A 127 -17.34 5.22 0.81
C ASP A 127 -15.82 5.42 0.99
N TYR A 128 -15.26 6.48 0.42
CA TYR A 128 -13.83 6.77 0.47
C TYR A 128 -13.55 8.16 1.07
N PRO A 129 -12.64 8.25 2.05
CA PRO A 129 -12.36 9.52 2.71
C PRO A 129 -11.69 10.51 1.74
N PRO A 130 -11.89 11.84 1.92
CA PRO A 130 -11.30 12.86 1.06
C PRO A 130 -9.77 12.76 0.92
N ALA A 131 -9.08 12.33 1.98
CA ALA A 131 -7.64 12.09 1.95
C ALA A 131 -7.24 11.03 0.92
N LEU A 132 -7.99 9.93 0.84
CA LEU A 132 -7.74 8.88 -0.15
C LEU A 132 -8.05 9.37 -1.57
N GLN A 133 -9.16 10.07 -1.76
CA GLN A 133 -9.51 10.66 -3.06
C GLN A 133 -8.40 11.60 -3.56
N ASN A 134 -7.89 12.46 -2.68
CA ASN A 134 -6.77 13.35 -3.02
C ASN A 134 -5.48 12.60 -3.34
N ALA A 135 -5.19 11.52 -2.61
CA ALA A 135 -4.06 10.64 -2.93
C ALA A 135 -4.25 9.98 -4.30
N CYS A 136 -5.46 9.51 -4.63
CA CYS A 136 -5.79 8.95 -5.94
C CYS A 136 -5.68 9.99 -7.07
N ARG A 137 -6.09 11.25 -6.85
CA ARG A 137 -5.89 12.36 -7.82
C ARG A 137 -4.39 12.57 -8.10
N ALA A 138 -3.55 12.56 -7.07
CA ALA A 138 -2.11 12.65 -7.23
C ALA A 138 -1.54 11.44 -7.98
N GLY A 139 -1.99 10.23 -7.63
CA GLY A 139 -1.64 8.99 -8.33
C GLY A 139 -2.01 9.04 -9.81
N LEU A 140 -3.21 9.51 -10.14
CA LEU A 140 -3.71 9.66 -11.51
C LEU A 140 -2.85 10.63 -12.32
N CYS A 141 -2.48 11.78 -11.72
CA CYS A 141 -1.58 12.74 -12.36
C CYS A 141 -0.21 12.12 -12.70
N ILE A 142 0.34 11.30 -11.80
CA ILE A 142 1.61 10.61 -12.01
C ILE A 142 1.48 9.56 -13.12
N THR A 143 0.43 8.74 -13.06
CA THR A 143 0.15 7.71 -14.07
C THR A 143 -0.01 8.33 -15.45
N ASN A 144 -0.78 9.42 -15.59
CA ASN A 144 -0.95 10.13 -16.86
C ASN A 144 0.37 10.68 -17.40
N LYS A 145 1.23 11.24 -16.54
CA LYS A 145 2.56 11.69 -16.95
C LYS A 145 3.38 10.55 -17.58
N TYR A 146 3.40 9.38 -16.96
CA TYR A 146 4.15 8.24 -17.49
C TYR A 146 3.47 7.59 -18.71
N TYR A 147 2.14 7.65 -18.79
CA TYR A 147 1.41 7.26 -19.98
C TYR A 147 1.83 8.12 -21.18
N SER A 148 1.83 9.45 -21.05
CA SER A 148 2.27 10.35 -22.13
C SER A 148 3.71 10.08 -22.58
N LEU A 149 4.61 9.77 -21.64
CA LEU A 149 6.00 9.42 -21.97
C LEU A 149 6.08 8.07 -22.71
N THR A 150 5.26 7.09 -22.32
CA THR A 150 5.16 5.79 -22.99
C THR A 150 4.65 5.97 -24.43
N ASP A 151 3.58 6.74 -24.62
CA ASP A 151 2.98 7.01 -25.94
C ASP A 151 3.93 7.76 -26.90
N CYS A 152 4.82 8.59 -26.36
CA CYS A 152 5.86 9.27 -27.12
C CYS A 152 7.05 8.38 -27.50
N SER A 153 7.15 7.15 -26.96
CA SER A 153 8.28 6.27 -27.22
C SER A 153 8.19 5.62 -28.61
N PRO A 154 9.25 5.68 -29.43
CA PRO A 154 9.27 4.98 -30.72
C PRO A 154 9.07 3.46 -30.59
N ILE A 155 9.65 2.86 -29.53
CA ILE A 155 9.51 1.43 -29.24
C ILE A 155 8.05 1.08 -29.02
N TYR A 156 7.35 1.92 -28.27
CA TYR A 156 5.94 1.73 -27.96
C TYR A 156 5.07 1.85 -29.21
N ARG A 157 5.28 2.89 -30.03
CA ARG A 157 4.53 3.06 -31.29
C ARG A 157 4.74 1.89 -32.25
N ILE A 158 5.96 1.39 -32.37
CA ILE A 158 6.26 0.20 -33.18
C ILE A 158 5.54 -1.04 -32.63
N ALA A 159 5.48 -1.20 -31.31
CA ALA A 159 4.79 -2.32 -30.68
C ALA A 159 3.26 -2.27 -30.87
N MET A 160 2.69 -1.08 -30.98
CA MET A 160 1.25 -0.88 -31.20
C MET A 160 0.82 -1.00 -32.68
N GLY A 161 1.74 -0.82 -33.62
CA GLY A 161 1.48 -0.89 -35.07
C GLY A 161 1.27 0.47 -35.72
#